data_AF-A0A966VY22-F1
#
_entry.id   AF-A0A966VY22-F1
#
_cell.length_a   1.000
_cell.length_b   1.000
_cell.length_c   1.000
_cell.angle_alpha   90.00
_cell.angle_beta   90.00
_cell.angle_gamma   90.00
#
_symmetry.space_group_name_H-M   'P 1'
#
loop_
_entity.id
_entity.type
_entity.pdbx_description
1 polymer ?
#
loop_
_entity_poly.entity_id
_entity_poly.type
_entity_poly.pdbx_seq_one_letter_code
_entity_poly.pdbx_strand_id
1 'polypeptide(L)'
;SGLWISEFFPNVAKHADELALIRSMQTDLPAHPQAFLRLHTGTSQFVRPSLGAWATYGLGTENENLPGFITIAPPNNTGGAQNYGSAFLPSICQGTRIGTGSRPIAGAEVKNLRAPGSPAAQRLEVDLIQTLNREAQARNPYHAEIEGVIESYELAFKMQSQMPAVLDLAKESDATKKLYGVGDRDTDDFGRKCLMARRFIEAGVRFVEVGSGNWDHHFNLSGALSRTTTSVDKPIAGLLTDLQQRGLLKETLVIWGGEFGRTPYAQGDDGRDHNNKGYTLWLAGGGVKGGTSYGATDDHGAEAVQDKVSLPDLHATILHLLGLDHEKLTFRYAGRDFRLTDVKGEVVKGVLA
;
A
#
# COMPACT_ATOMS: atom_id res chain seq x y z
N SER A 1 4.38 -2.21 -26.40
CA SER A 1 2.92 -2.43 -26.32
C SER A 1 2.20 -1.19 -26.82
N GLY A 2 0.90 -1.28 -27.13
CA GLY A 2 0.06 -0.15 -27.60
C GLY A 2 -0.79 0.46 -26.50
N LEU A 3 -0.33 0.44 -25.23
CA LEU A 3 -1.12 0.93 -24.11
C LEU A 3 -1.31 2.44 -24.18
N TRP A 4 -2.56 2.86 -23.94
CA TRP A 4 -2.91 4.27 -23.86
C TRP A 4 -2.61 4.76 -22.45
N ILE A 5 -1.56 5.58 -22.34
CA ILE A 5 -1.14 6.22 -21.09
C ILE A 5 -1.26 7.72 -21.28
N SER A 6 -1.78 8.39 -20.26
CA SER A 6 -1.99 9.83 -20.26
C SER A 6 -0.68 10.59 -20.50
N GLU A 7 -0.75 11.69 -21.27
CA GLU A 7 0.38 12.59 -21.51
C GLU A 7 0.95 13.23 -20.23
N PHE A 8 0.17 13.22 -19.14
CA PHE A 8 0.60 13.66 -17.82
C PHE A 8 1.57 12.69 -17.13
N PHE A 9 1.77 11.49 -17.69
CA PHE A 9 2.65 10.45 -17.17
C PHE A 9 3.75 10.04 -18.18
N PRO A 10 4.55 10.98 -18.70
CA PRO A 10 5.53 10.69 -19.75
C PRO A 10 6.68 9.78 -19.29
N ASN A 11 6.99 9.72 -17.98
CA ASN A 11 8.03 8.82 -17.48
C ASN A 11 7.47 7.42 -17.22
N VAL A 12 6.29 7.30 -16.60
CA VAL A 12 5.61 6.00 -16.41
C VAL A 12 5.29 5.34 -17.75
N ALA A 13 4.96 6.13 -18.78
CA ALA A 13 4.70 5.63 -20.13
C ALA A 13 5.85 4.80 -20.72
N LYS A 14 7.10 5.06 -20.31
CA LYS A 14 8.28 4.29 -20.75
C LYS A 14 8.27 2.84 -20.24
N HIS A 15 7.48 2.56 -19.21
CA HIS A 15 7.32 1.23 -18.61
C HIS A 15 6.06 0.51 -19.11
N ALA A 16 5.38 0.99 -20.16
CA ALA A 16 4.11 0.41 -20.64
C ALA A 16 4.15 -1.13 -20.77
N ASP A 17 5.25 -1.69 -21.28
CA ASP A 17 5.41 -3.14 -21.44
C ASP A 17 5.43 -3.93 -20.12
N GLU A 18 5.65 -3.28 -18.98
CA GLU A 18 5.60 -3.87 -17.65
C GLU A 18 4.23 -3.70 -16.97
N LEU A 19 3.34 -2.86 -17.53
CA LEU A 19 2.08 -2.50 -16.90
C LEU A 19 0.91 -3.34 -17.41
N ALA A 20 0.01 -3.73 -16.51
CA ALA A 20 -1.34 -4.15 -16.84
C ALA A 20 -2.34 -3.10 -16.36
N LEU A 21 -3.10 -2.50 -17.28
CA LEU A 21 -4.13 -1.49 -16.98
C LEU A 21 -5.48 -2.18 -16.84
N ILE A 22 -6.11 -2.04 -15.68
CA ILE A 22 -7.52 -2.41 -15.48
C ILE A 22 -8.34 -1.15 -15.67
N ARG A 23 -9.10 -1.07 -16.76
CA ARG A 23 -9.84 0.14 -17.18
C ARG A 23 -11.32 0.12 -16.79
N SER A 24 -11.78 -0.98 -16.22
CA SER A 24 -13.17 -1.26 -15.91
C SER A 24 -13.43 -1.34 -14.40
N MET A 25 -12.60 -0.67 -13.59
CA MET A 25 -12.79 -0.64 -12.15
C MET A 25 -14.10 0.07 -11.79
N GLN A 26 -14.80 -0.45 -10.79
CA GLN A 26 -15.96 0.19 -10.17
C GLN A 26 -16.02 -0.08 -8.67
N THR A 27 -16.66 0.84 -7.95
CA THR A 27 -16.99 0.72 -6.52
C THR A 27 -18.41 1.21 -6.25
N ASP A 28 -19.03 0.72 -5.19
CA ASP A 28 -20.42 1.01 -4.85
C ASP A 28 -20.62 2.34 -4.10
N LEU A 29 -19.54 2.98 -3.65
CA LEU A 29 -19.58 4.17 -2.80
C LEU A 29 -18.83 5.35 -3.43
N PRO A 30 -19.52 6.47 -3.74
CA PRO A 30 -18.89 7.67 -4.29
C PRO A 30 -18.42 8.63 -3.18
N ALA A 31 -17.97 8.13 -2.03
CA ALA A 31 -17.60 8.98 -0.90
C ALA A 31 -16.25 8.58 -0.33
N HIS A 32 -15.33 9.56 -0.27
CA HIS A 32 -13.93 9.35 0.13
C HIS A 32 -13.78 8.53 1.41
N PRO A 33 -14.37 8.91 2.58
CA PRO A 33 -14.14 8.18 3.82
C PRO A 33 -14.47 6.68 3.74
N GLN A 34 -15.58 6.34 3.08
CA GLN A 34 -16.04 4.97 2.97
C GLN A 34 -15.32 4.19 1.86
N ALA A 35 -15.13 4.80 0.70
CA ALA A 35 -14.46 4.15 -0.42
C ALA A 35 -12.98 3.87 -0.11
N PHE A 36 -12.31 4.78 0.60
CA PHE A 36 -10.93 4.59 1.05
C PHE A 36 -10.82 3.43 2.03
N LEU A 37 -11.69 3.35 3.04
CA LEU A 37 -11.75 2.20 3.94
C LEU A 37 -11.99 0.91 3.16
N ARG A 38 -12.91 0.93 2.20
CA ARG A 38 -13.24 -0.26 1.41
C ARG A 38 -12.07 -0.72 0.53
N LEU A 39 -11.31 0.21 -0.06
CA LEU A 39 -10.09 -0.11 -0.79
C LEU A 39 -9.08 -0.84 0.10
N HIS A 40 -8.97 -0.46 1.38
CA HIS A 40 -7.98 -1.04 2.28
C HIS A 40 -8.48 -2.29 2.99
N THR A 41 -9.76 -2.38 3.39
CA THR A 41 -10.25 -3.43 4.31
C THR A 41 -11.38 -4.29 3.73
N GLY A 42 -11.77 -4.04 2.48
CA GLY A 42 -12.87 -4.72 1.79
C GLY A 42 -14.27 -4.24 2.22
N THR A 43 -14.39 -3.43 3.28
CA THR A 43 -15.67 -2.89 3.75
C THR A 43 -15.50 -1.58 4.52
N SER A 44 -16.49 -0.69 4.47
CA SER A 44 -16.53 0.52 5.29
C SER A 44 -17.42 0.41 6.53
N GLN A 45 -18.15 -0.70 6.69
CA GLN A 45 -19.24 -0.79 7.67
C GLN A 45 -18.75 -1.15 9.08
N PHE A 46 -17.77 -2.05 9.16
CA PHE A 46 -17.20 -2.53 10.43
C PHE A 46 -15.69 -2.45 10.36
N VAL A 47 -15.05 -2.28 11.52
CA VAL A 47 -13.59 -2.34 11.61
C VAL A 47 -13.12 -3.71 11.16
N ARG A 48 -12.34 -3.75 10.08
CA ARG A 48 -11.79 -4.98 9.50
C ARG A 48 -10.28 -4.83 9.29
N PRO A 49 -9.54 -5.95 9.24
CA PRO A 49 -8.14 -5.93 8.91
C PRO A 49 -7.93 -5.39 7.51
N SER A 50 -6.89 -4.58 7.36
CA SER A 50 -6.44 -4.05 6.07
C SER A 50 -5.82 -5.13 5.18
N LEU A 51 -5.70 -4.84 3.88
CA LEU A 51 -5.09 -5.68 2.87
C LEU A 51 -3.63 -6.00 3.25
N GLY A 52 -2.87 -5.01 3.74
CA GLY A 52 -1.51 -5.23 4.23
C GLY A 52 -1.46 -6.17 5.45
N ALA A 53 -2.46 -6.09 6.34
CA ALA A 53 -2.56 -7.01 7.46
C ALA A 53 -2.91 -8.45 7.00
N TRP A 54 -3.83 -8.61 6.04
CA TRP A 54 -4.14 -9.91 5.45
C TRP A 54 -2.96 -10.52 4.69
N ALA A 55 -2.21 -9.72 3.94
CA ALA A 55 -1.01 -10.16 3.24
C ALA A 55 0.06 -10.63 4.23
N THR A 56 0.29 -9.87 5.30
CA THR A 56 1.25 -10.24 6.36
C THR A 56 0.80 -11.48 7.12
N TYR A 57 -0.50 -11.62 7.41
CA TYR A 57 -1.06 -12.81 8.06
C TYR A 57 -0.91 -14.06 7.19
N GLY A 58 -1.23 -13.97 5.90
CA GLY A 58 -1.21 -15.11 4.99
C GLY A 58 0.19 -15.58 4.62
N LEU A 59 1.15 -14.65 4.49
CA LEU A 59 2.51 -14.96 4.02
C LEU A 59 3.55 -15.01 5.15
N GLY A 60 3.22 -14.45 6.32
CA GLY A 60 4.21 -14.11 7.32
C GLY A 60 5.25 -13.12 6.79
N THR A 61 6.35 -13.01 7.55
CA THR A 61 7.53 -12.23 7.18
C THR A 61 8.76 -13.11 7.30
N GLU A 62 9.64 -13.06 6.30
CA GLU A 62 10.99 -13.64 6.38
C GLU A 62 11.97 -12.67 7.06
N ASN A 63 11.58 -11.39 7.15
CA ASN A 63 12.34 -10.38 7.87
C ASN A 63 11.99 -10.43 9.36
N GLU A 64 12.96 -10.80 10.18
CA GLU A 64 12.81 -10.83 11.64
C GLU A 64 13.09 -9.51 12.35
N ASN A 65 13.60 -8.51 11.64
CA ASN A 65 14.14 -7.27 12.20
C ASN A 65 13.31 -6.02 11.86
N LEU A 66 12.43 -6.10 10.87
CA LEU A 66 11.53 -5.03 10.43
C LEU A 66 10.08 -5.51 10.41
N PRO A 67 9.10 -4.60 10.55
CA PRO A 67 7.69 -4.95 10.44
C PRO A 67 7.35 -5.53 9.07
N GLY A 68 6.46 -6.53 9.03
CA GLY A 68 5.94 -7.08 7.78
C GLY A 68 5.13 -6.07 6.96
N PHE A 69 4.55 -5.06 7.61
CA PHE A 69 3.73 -4.03 6.96
C PHE A 69 4.18 -2.62 7.35
N ILE A 70 4.59 -1.84 6.34
CA ILE A 70 4.93 -0.42 6.43
C ILE A 70 3.91 0.42 5.65
N THR A 71 3.43 1.52 6.22
CA THR A 71 2.67 2.55 5.50
C THR A 71 3.38 3.90 5.60
N ILE A 72 3.67 4.51 4.45
CA ILE A 72 4.46 5.73 4.30
C ILE A 72 3.51 6.88 3.97
N ALA A 73 3.43 7.85 4.87
CA ALA A 73 2.58 9.03 4.77
C ALA A 73 1.10 8.74 4.43
N PRO A 74 0.41 7.85 5.18
CA PRO A 74 -1.00 7.59 4.95
C PRO A 74 -1.84 8.87 5.12
N PRO A 75 -2.99 8.96 4.45
CA PRO A 75 -3.87 10.12 4.60
C PRO A 75 -4.45 10.20 6.01
N ASN A 76 -4.58 11.42 6.53
CA ASN A 76 -5.06 11.64 7.90
C ASN A 76 -6.58 11.69 8.01
N ASN A 77 -7.25 12.14 6.96
CA ASN A 77 -8.65 12.58 7.04
C ASN A 77 -9.65 11.55 6.47
N THR A 78 -9.14 10.42 5.99
CA THR A 78 -9.92 9.43 5.25
C THR A 78 -9.58 8.04 5.80
N GLY A 79 -10.42 7.48 6.68
CA GLY A 79 -10.23 6.17 7.31
C GLY A 79 -9.21 6.09 8.46
N GLY A 80 -8.16 6.91 8.44
CA GLY A 80 -7.18 7.00 9.52
C GLY A 80 -6.43 5.70 9.78
N ALA A 81 -6.27 5.33 11.06
CA ALA A 81 -5.51 4.13 11.44
C ALA A 81 -6.13 2.80 10.96
N GLN A 82 -7.42 2.80 10.58
CA GLN A 82 -8.08 1.61 10.06
C GLN A 82 -7.54 1.20 8.68
N ASN A 83 -7.03 2.14 7.88
CA ASN A 83 -6.48 1.85 6.55
C ASN A 83 -5.31 0.85 6.59
N TYR A 84 -4.58 0.83 7.71
CA TYR A 84 -3.43 -0.05 7.92
C TYR A 84 -3.54 -0.86 9.22
N GLY A 85 -4.77 -1.06 9.70
CA GLY A 85 -5.06 -1.75 10.96
C GLY A 85 -5.04 -3.28 10.82
N SER A 86 -4.64 -3.98 11.88
CA SER A 86 -4.84 -5.44 12.00
C SER A 86 -6.25 -5.82 12.46
N ALA A 87 -6.96 -4.90 13.15
CA ALA A 87 -8.27 -5.14 13.74
C ALA A 87 -8.29 -6.40 14.62
N PHE A 88 -8.92 -7.49 14.16
CA PHE A 88 -8.99 -8.76 14.89
C PHE A 88 -7.90 -9.76 14.50
N LEU A 89 -7.05 -9.47 13.50
CA LEU A 89 -5.85 -10.26 13.26
C LEU A 89 -4.79 -9.99 14.34
N PRO A 90 -3.85 -10.93 14.56
CA PRO A 90 -2.76 -10.74 15.52
C PRO A 90 -2.07 -9.38 15.37
N SER A 91 -1.67 -8.76 16.49
CA SER A 91 -1.12 -7.40 16.51
C SER A 91 0.17 -7.25 15.70
N ILE A 92 0.91 -8.33 15.46
CA ILE A 92 2.10 -8.35 14.60
C ILE A 92 1.78 -7.97 13.14
N CYS A 93 0.51 -8.12 12.71
CA CYS A 93 0.04 -7.72 11.38
C CYS A 93 -0.29 -6.22 11.28
N GLN A 94 -0.16 -5.46 12.37
CA GLN A 94 -0.44 -4.03 12.40
C GLN A 94 0.57 -3.25 11.54
N GLY A 95 0.07 -2.41 10.64
CA GLY A 95 0.92 -1.54 9.83
C GLY A 95 1.67 -0.53 10.68
N THR A 96 2.98 -0.43 10.47
CA THR A 96 3.83 0.58 11.09
C THR A 96 3.86 1.83 10.21
N ARG A 97 3.32 2.92 10.75
CA ARG A 97 3.22 4.20 10.05
C ARG A 97 4.51 5.01 10.14
N ILE A 98 4.96 5.51 8.99
CA ILE A 98 6.04 6.50 8.87
C ILE A 98 5.46 7.80 8.33
N GLY A 99 5.66 8.90 9.06
CA GLY A 99 5.17 10.22 8.65
C GLY A 99 3.64 10.30 8.58
N THR A 100 3.16 11.24 7.77
CA THR A 100 1.74 11.58 7.64
C THR A 100 1.51 12.26 6.29
N GLY A 101 0.36 12.04 5.66
CA GLY A 101 0.03 12.67 4.37
C GLY A 101 -0.05 14.21 4.39
N SER A 102 -0.05 14.85 5.56
CA SER A 102 -0.11 16.31 5.69
C SER A 102 1.25 17.01 5.86
N ARG A 103 2.36 16.26 5.90
CA ARG A 103 3.70 16.82 6.06
C ARG A 103 4.69 16.16 5.11
N PRO A 104 5.74 16.88 4.68
CA PRO A 104 6.83 16.26 3.94
C PRO A 104 7.42 15.06 4.69
N ILE A 105 7.83 14.03 3.96
CA ILE A 105 8.44 12.82 4.52
C ILE A 105 9.86 13.07 5.05
N ALA A 106 10.52 14.14 4.59
CA ALA A 106 11.84 14.52 5.04
C ALA A 106 11.83 14.78 6.57
N GLY A 107 12.66 14.04 7.30
CA GLY A 107 12.71 14.11 8.77
C GLY A 107 11.58 13.37 9.48
N ALA A 108 10.77 12.57 8.77
CA ALA A 108 9.82 11.67 9.41
C ALA A 108 10.57 10.60 10.22
N GLU A 109 10.18 10.46 11.49
CA GLU A 109 10.73 9.46 12.40
C GLU A 109 9.64 8.47 12.83
N VAL A 110 10.04 7.23 13.07
CA VAL A 110 9.21 6.30 13.84
C VAL A 110 9.47 6.56 15.32
N LYS A 111 8.40 6.80 16.07
CA LYS A 111 8.50 7.10 17.51
C LYS A 111 9.15 5.94 18.26
N ASN A 112 9.92 6.25 19.29
CA ASN A 112 10.55 5.27 20.19
C ASN A 112 11.56 4.32 19.52
N LEU A 113 12.12 4.70 18.36
CA LEU A 113 13.24 3.97 17.74
C LEU A 113 14.57 4.12 18.50
N ARG A 114 14.67 5.07 19.44
CA ARG A 114 15.85 5.26 20.29
C ARG A 114 15.51 4.84 21.70
N ALA A 115 16.22 3.85 22.23
CA ALA A 115 16.07 3.43 23.61
C ALA A 115 16.82 4.36 24.57
N PRO A 116 16.24 4.69 25.73
CA PRO A 116 16.95 5.36 26.80
C PRO A 116 17.82 4.33 27.56
N GLY A 117 19.04 4.08 27.10
CA GLY A 117 19.96 3.18 27.83
C GLY A 117 20.94 2.42 26.93
N SER A 118 21.70 1.51 27.53
CA SER A 118 22.55 0.60 26.77
C SER A 118 21.72 -0.55 26.19
N PRO A 119 22.11 -1.13 25.03
CA PRO A 119 21.43 -2.29 24.47
C PRO A 119 21.31 -3.47 25.45
N ALA A 120 22.29 -3.65 26.34
CA ALA A 120 22.26 -4.70 27.36
C ALA A 120 21.19 -4.46 28.43
N ALA A 121 21.05 -3.22 28.92
CA ALA A 121 20.01 -2.87 29.89
C ALA A 121 18.62 -3.06 29.29
N GLN A 122 18.43 -2.61 28.05
CA GLN A 122 17.16 -2.78 27.36
C GLN A 122 16.82 -4.25 27.08
N ARG A 123 17.82 -5.09 26.75
CA ARG A 123 17.59 -6.53 26.59
C ARG A 123 17.06 -7.16 27.88
N LEU A 124 17.60 -6.77 29.03
CA LEU A 124 17.11 -7.24 30.34
C LEU A 124 15.66 -6.80 30.60
N GLU A 125 15.30 -5.56 30.25
CA GLU A 125 13.92 -5.07 30.37
C GLU A 125 12.95 -5.87 29.48
N VAL A 126 13.34 -6.10 28.21
CA VAL A 126 12.56 -6.92 27.28
C VAL A 126 12.42 -8.34 27.82
N ASP A 127 13.51 -8.98 28.28
CA ASP A 127 13.47 -10.34 28.84
C ASP A 127 12.54 -10.47 30.04
N LEU A 128 12.50 -9.45 30.91
CA LEU A 128 11.58 -9.39 32.04
C LEU A 128 10.13 -9.28 31.56
N ILE A 129 9.84 -8.34 30.65
CA ILE A 129 8.49 -8.18 30.06
C ILE A 129 8.04 -9.49 29.41
N GLN A 130 8.93 -10.16 28.66
CA GLN A 130 8.60 -11.42 28.01
C GLN A 130 8.35 -12.55 29.00
N THR A 131 9.06 -12.57 30.12
CA THR A 131 8.80 -13.55 31.18
C THR A 131 7.40 -13.35 31.75
N LEU A 132 7.02 -12.11 32.05
CA LEU A 132 5.68 -11.77 32.53
C LEU A 132 4.59 -12.10 31.51
N ASN A 133 4.83 -11.81 30.23
CA ASN A 133 3.88 -12.12 29.16
C ASN A 133 3.67 -13.64 29.01
N ARG A 134 4.75 -14.44 29.03
CA ARG A 134 4.66 -15.90 28.97
C ARG A 134 3.94 -16.49 30.19
N GLU A 135 4.15 -15.94 31.38
CA GLU A 135 3.39 -16.32 32.57
C GLU A 135 1.90 -15.99 32.43
N ALA A 136 1.55 -14.83 31.88
CA ALA A 136 0.17 -14.45 31.60
C ALA A 136 -0.48 -15.38 30.56
N GLN A 137 0.24 -15.73 29.50
CA GLN A 137 -0.20 -16.68 28.48
C GLN A 137 -0.44 -18.08 29.07
N ALA A 138 0.46 -18.57 29.93
CA ALA A 138 0.28 -19.85 30.60
C ALA A 138 -0.97 -19.89 31.50
N ARG A 139 -1.37 -18.75 32.08
CA ARG A 139 -2.60 -18.63 32.89
C ARG A 139 -3.87 -18.51 32.04
N ASN A 140 -3.77 -18.04 30.79
CA ASN A 140 -4.89 -17.89 29.86
C ASN A 140 -4.49 -18.34 28.44
N PRO A 141 -4.41 -19.66 28.18
CA PRO A 141 -3.89 -20.20 26.93
C PRO A 141 -4.76 -19.89 25.70
N TYR A 142 -5.99 -19.39 25.88
CA TYR A 142 -6.91 -19.07 24.80
C TYR A 142 -6.84 -17.61 24.31
N HIS A 143 -5.91 -16.79 24.83
CA HIS A 143 -5.78 -15.37 24.45
C HIS A 143 -4.62 -15.17 23.45
N ALA A 144 -4.93 -15.29 22.15
CA ALA A 144 -4.00 -15.00 21.05
C ALA A 144 -3.44 -13.56 21.06
N GLU A 145 -4.11 -12.63 21.76
CA GLU A 145 -3.64 -11.26 21.92
C GLU A 145 -2.31 -11.17 22.69
N ILE A 146 -2.04 -12.08 23.63
CA ILE A 146 -0.81 -12.07 24.44
C ILE A 146 0.42 -12.43 23.57
N GLU A 147 0.25 -13.38 22.64
CA GLU A 147 1.31 -13.79 21.72
C GLU A 147 1.70 -12.66 20.76
N GLY A 148 0.72 -11.97 20.20
CA GLY A 148 0.98 -10.79 19.36
C GLY A 148 1.71 -9.67 20.10
N VAL A 149 1.42 -9.46 21.39
CA VAL A 149 2.13 -8.48 22.23
C VAL A 149 3.58 -8.89 22.45
N ILE A 150 3.85 -10.16 22.75
CA ILE A 150 5.20 -10.73 22.89
C ILE A 150 6.04 -10.43 21.65
N GLU A 151 5.53 -10.80 20.47
CA GLU A 151 6.23 -10.59 19.19
C GLU A 151 6.46 -9.11 18.89
N SER A 152 5.48 -8.26 19.21
CA SER A 152 5.58 -6.81 18.99
C SER A 152 6.71 -6.17 19.79
N TYR A 153 6.93 -6.60 21.04
CA TYR A 153 8.05 -6.09 21.86
C TYR A 153 9.42 -6.55 21.35
N GLU A 154 9.55 -7.81 20.93
CA GLU A 154 10.81 -8.31 20.33
C GLU A 154 11.12 -7.59 19.01
N LEU A 155 10.12 -7.45 18.15
CA LEU A 155 10.26 -6.72 16.89
C LEU A 155 10.66 -5.26 17.15
N ALA A 156 10.01 -4.59 18.10
CA ALA A 156 10.35 -3.22 18.47
C ALA A 156 11.80 -3.08 18.91
N PHE A 157 12.35 -4.03 19.67
CA PHE A 157 13.76 -4.06 20.05
C PHE A 157 14.67 -4.22 18.82
N LYS A 158 14.38 -5.19 17.94
CA LYS A 158 15.20 -5.45 16.74
C LYS A 158 15.18 -4.28 15.76
N MET A 159 14.03 -3.64 15.58
CA MET A 159 13.84 -2.48 14.70
C MET A 159 14.80 -1.34 15.01
N GLN A 160 15.18 -1.13 16.28
CA GLN A 160 16.07 -0.04 16.66
C GLN A 160 17.46 -0.14 16.02
N SER A 161 17.89 -1.35 15.65
CA SER A 161 19.17 -1.58 14.98
C SER A 161 19.09 -1.39 13.46
N GLN A 162 18.01 -1.87 12.82
CA GLN A 162 17.92 -1.94 11.35
C GLN A 162 17.12 -0.81 10.72
N MET A 163 16.01 -0.39 11.34
CA MET A 163 15.13 0.64 10.80
C MET A 163 15.87 1.96 10.50
N PRO A 164 16.77 2.47 11.35
CA PRO A 164 17.49 3.71 11.05
C PRO A 164 18.31 3.63 9.75
N ALA A 165 18.90 2.48 9.44
CA ALA A 165 19.67 2.30 8.22
C ALA A 165 18.77 2.30 6.97
N VAL A 166 17.56 1.75 7.06
CA VAL A 166 16.59 1.76 5.96
C VAL A 166 16.04 3.17 5.72
N LEU A 167 15.77 3.93 6.78
CA LEU A 167 15.26 5.30 6.71
C LEU A 167 16.31 6.32 6.25
N ASP A 168 17.59 6.05 6.44
CA ASP A 168 18.68 6.94 6.05
C ASP A 168 18.91 6.95 4.53
N LEU A 169 18.31 7.94 3.87
CA LEU A 169 18.50 8.20 2.43
C LEU A 169 19.77 9.02 2.13
N ALA A 170 20.52 9.49 3.14
CA ALA A 170 21.69 10.33 2.90
C ALA A 170 22.78 9.56 2.14
N LYS A 171 22.91 8.26 2.44
CA LYS A 171 23.90 7.34 1.85
C LYS A 171 23.55 6.86 0.44
N GLU A 172 22.37 7.19 -0.08
CA GLU A 172 22.00 6.86 -1.46
C GLU A 172 22.83 7.67 -2.46
N SER A 173 23.18 7.03 -3.58
CA SER A 173 23.97 7.68 -4.62
C SER A 173 23.21 8.85 -5.24
N ASP A 174 23.94 9.84 -5.77
CA ASP A 174 23.32 10.97 -6.46
C ASP A 174 22.57 10.53 -7.73
N ALA A 175 23.05 9.48 -8.40
CA ALA A 175 22.36 8.88 -9.53
C ALA A 175 21.00 8.31 -9.11
N THR A 176 20.94 7.58 -7.99
CA THR A 176 19.69 7.08 -7.41
C THR A 176 18.78 8.24 -7.03
N LYS A 177 19.26 9.23 -6.28
CA LYS A 177 18.45 10.38 -5.88
C LYS A 177 17.86 11.10 -7.10
N LYS A 178 18.66 11.30 -8.15
CA LYS A 178 18.24 11.92 -9.42
C LYS A 178 17.19 11.09 -10.15
N LEU A 179 17.29 9.76 -10.14
CA LEU A 179 16.32 8.85 -10.75
C LEU A 179 14.91 9.08 -10.16
N TYR A 180 14.82 9.20 -8.84
CA TYR A 180 13.55 9.46 -8.15
C TYR A 180 13.13 10.93 -8.13
N GLY A 181 13.98 11.87 -8.55
CA GLY A 181 13.71 13.31 -8.42
C GLY A 181 13.87 13.86 -6.99
N VAL A 182 14.62 13.16 -6.13
CA VAL A 182 14.97 13.67 -4.81
C VAL A 182 15.89 14.89 -4.97
N GLY A 183 15.51 15.99 -4.31
CA GLY A 183 16.13 17.31 -4.43
C GLY A 183 15.41 18.27 -5.39
N ASP A 184 14.54 17.77 -6.28
CA ASP A 184 13.77 18.62 -7.20
C ASP A 184 12.51 19.16 -6.50
N ARG A 185 12.22 20.45 -6.66
CA ARG A 185 11.11 21.15 -5.96
C ARG A 185 9.77 20.41 -6.00
N ASP A 186 9.41 19.86 -7.16
CA ASP A 186 8.09 19.25 -7.38
C ASP A 186 8.03 17.75 -7.06
N THR A 187 9.18 17.05 -6.99
CA THR A 187 9.23 15.59 -6.83
C THR A 187 9.96 15.12 -5.57
N ASP A 188 10.63 16.01 -4.83
CA ASP A 188 11.45 15.64 -3.67
C ASP A 188 10.68 14.79 -2.64
N ASP A 189 9.49 15.22 -2.25
CA ASP A 189 8.70 14.53 -1.22
C ASP A 189 8.30 13.12 -1.65
N PHE A 190 7.63 12.99 -2.80
CA PHE A 190 7.15 11.70 -3.28
C PHE A 190 8.31 10.80 -3.77
N GLY A 191 9.37 11.39 -4.31
CA GLY A 191 10.64 10.73 -4.63
C GLY A 191 11.28 10.06 -3.42
N ARG A 192 11.33 10.76 -2.27
CA ARG A 192 11.81 10.17 -1.01
C ARG A 192 10.91 9.04 -0.52
N LYS A 193 9.60 9.16 -0.65
CA LYS A 193 8.64 8.10 -0.27
C LYS A 193 8.87 6.83 -1.10
N CYS A 194 8.96 6.96 -2.43
CA CYS A 194 9.24 5.84 -3.33
C CYS A 194 10.62 5.22 -3.08
N LEU A 195 11.66 6.03 -2.89
CA LEU A 195 13.01 5.54 -2.58
C LEU A 195 13.06 4.79 -1.24
N MET A 196 12.36 5.30 -0.22
CA MET A 196 12.19 4.63 1.06
C MET A 196 11.43 3.30 0.90
N ALA A 197 10.37 3.27 0.09
CA ALA A 197 9.64 2.04 -0.21
C ALA A 197 10.54 0.99 -0.87
N ARG A 198 11.37 1.38 -1.85
CA ARG A 198 12.35 0.48 -2.46
C ARG A 198 13.29 -0.11 -1.41
N ARG A 199 13.82 0.70 -0.49
CA ARG A 199 14.73 0.22 0.56
C ARG A 199 14.05 -0.74 1.52
N PHE A 200 12.78 -0.55 1.83
CA PHE A 200 11.99 -1.52 2.61
C PHE A 200 11.77 -2.84 1.87
N ILE A 201 11.43 -2.78 0.58
CA ILE A 201 11.29 -3.96 -0.27
C ILE A 201 12.62 -4.73 -0.35
N GLU A 202 13.73 -4.03 -0.58
CA GLU A 202 15.08 -4.62 -0.60
C GLU A 202 15.49 -5.22 0.74
N ALA A 203 15.02 -4.64 1.85
CA ALA A 203 15.21 -5.19 3.19
C ALA A 203 14.26 -6.36 3.50
N GLY A 204 13.36 -6.76 2.59
CA GLY A 204 12.47 -7.90 2.78
C GLY A 204 11.17 -7.59 3.54
N VAL A 205 10.73 -6.32 3.58
CA VAL A 205 9.38 -5.99 4.10
C VAL A 205 8.32 -6.52 3.13
N ARG A 206 7.35 -7.25 3.68
CA ARG A 206 6.34 -7.97 2.90
C ARG A 206 5.34 -7.06 2.19
N PHE A 207 4.90 -5.98 2.85
CA PHE A 207 3.91 -5.05 2.33
C PHE A 207 4.32 -3.62 2.62
N VAL A 208 4.43 -2.79 1.57
CA VAL A 208 4.75 -1.37 1.68
C VAL A 208 3.69 -0.56 0.95
N GLU A 209 3.05 0.34 1.66
CA GLU A 209 2.06 1.26 1.11
C GLU A 209 2.61 2.69 1.11
N VAL A 210 2.39 3.42 0.02
CA VAL A 210 2.85 4.81 -0.12
C VAL A 210 1.67 5.73 -0.40
N GLY A 211 1.45 6.71 0.48
CA GLY A 211 0.40 7.70 0.35
C GLY A 211 0.77 8.85 -0.59
N SER A 212 -0.11 9.12 -1.56
CA SER A 212 -0.15 10.33 -2.37
C SER A 212 -1.51 11.02 -2.20
N GLY A 213 -1.52 12.29 -1.82
CA GLY A 213 -2.75 13.06 -1.56
C GLY A 213 -3.10 14.02 -2.70
N ASN A 214 -4.21 14.75 -2.53
CA ASN A 214 -4.65 15.84 -3.41
C ASN A 214 -5.03 15.40 -4.84
N TRP A 215 -5.80 14.31 -4.96
CA TRP A 215 -6.39 13.82 -6.22
C TRP A 215 -7.88 14.18 -6.40
N ASP A 216 -8.48 14.85 -5.40
CA ASP A 216 -9.90 15.22 -5.33
C ASP A 216 -10.19 16.56 -6.02
N HIS A 217 -9.99 16.64 -7.34
CA HIS A 217 -10.07 17.90 -8.10
C HIS A 217 -11.51 18.28 -8.50
N HIS A 218 -12.28 18.82 -7.56
CA HIS A 218 -13.59 19.45 -7.83
C HIS A 218 -13.50 20.86 -8.44
N PHE A 219 -12.31 21.47 -8.44
CA PHE A 219 -12.00 22.78 -9.01
C PHE A 219 -10.49 22.87 -9.32
N ASN A 220 -10.08 23.86 -10.11
CA ASN A 220 -8.69 24.07 -10.55
C ASN A 220 -8.05 22.79 -11.14
N LEU A 221 -8.82 21.97 -11.86
CA LEU A 221 -8.35 20.69 -12.39
C LEU A 221 -7.13 20.90 -13.29
N SER A 222 -7.19 21.87 -14.20
CA SER A 222 -6.13 22.13 -15.17
C SER A 222 -4.77 22.37 -14.51
N GLY A 223 -4.74 23.16 -13.42
CA GLY A 223 -3.52 23.42 -12.67
C GLY A 223 -3.17 22.32 -11.65
N ALA A 224 -4.17 21.81 -10.94
CA ALA A 224 -3.97 20.84 -9.86
C ALA A 224 -3.54 19.47 -10.39
N LEU A 225 -4.15 18.99 -11.48
CA LEU A 225 -3.77 17.73 -12.10
C LEU A 225 -2.32 17.75 -12.56
N SER A 226 -1.90 18.79 -13.29
CA SER A 226 -0.52 18.96 -13.76
C SER A 226 0.49 18.93 -12.60
N ARG A 227 0.21 19.63 -11.50
CA ARG A 227 1.09 19.61 -10.31
C ARG A 227 1.13 18.25 -9.65
N THR A 228 -0.03 17.62 -9.43
CA THR A 228 -0.12 16.32 -8.77
C THR A 228 0.58 15.24 -9.60
N THR A 229 0.36 15.19 -10.93
CA THR A 229 1.00 14.18 -11.79
C THR A 229 2.50 14.43 -11.94
N THR A 230 2.94 15.69 -12.08
CA THR A 230 4.37 16.06 -12.08
C THR A 230 5.07 15.56 -10.82
N SER A 231 4.39 15.62 -9.68
CA SER A 231 4.98 15.19 -8.39
C SER A 231 5.20 13.68 -8.28
N VAL A 232 4.44 12.87 -9.03
CA VAL A 232 4.48 11.40 -8.90
C VAL A 232 5.07 10.66 -10.11
N ASP A 233 4.96 11.20 -11.32
CA ASP A 233 5.33 10.50 -12.55
C ASP A 233 6.80 10.04 -12.55
N LYS A 234 7.73 10.98 -12.28
CA LYS A 234 9.16 10.66 -12.22
C LYS A 234 9.50 9.71 -11.06
N PRO A 235 9.05 9.93 -9.81
CA PRO A 235 9.26 8.96 -8.72
C PRO A 235 8.73 7.55 -8.98
N ILE A 236 7.53 7.41 -9.55
CA ILE A 236 6.94 6.10 -9.88
C ILE A 236 7.81 5.38 -10.92
N ALA A 237 8.16 6.08 -12.00
CA ALA A 237 9.04 5.52 -13.02
C ALA A 237 10.43 5.16 -12.44
N GLY A 238 10.94 5.98 -11.52
CA GLY A 238 12.17 5.71 -10.78
C GLY A 238 12.08 4.43 -9.95
N LEU A 239 10.97 4.21 -9.23
CA LEU A 239 10.73 2.98 -8.47
C LEU A 239 10.69 1.75 -9.37
N LEU A 240 9.92 1.80 -10.46
CA LEU A 240 9.83 0.70 -11.42
C LEU A 240 11.20 0.37 -12.03
N THR A 241 11.94 1.40 -12.44
CA THR A 241 13.30 1.26 -12.99
C THR A 241 14.26 0.61 -11.98
N ASP A 242 14.28 1.10 -10.74
CA ASP A 242 15.23 0.64 -9.71
C ASP A 242 14.89 -0.79 -9.25
N LEU A 243 13.60 -1.13 -9.10
CA LEU A 243 13.17 -2.51 -8.84
C LEU A 243 13.56 -3.44 -9.99
N GLN A 244 13.41 -3.01 -11.24
CA GLN A 244 13.81 -3.79 -12.40
C GLN A 244 15.32 -4.01 -12.45
N GLN A 245 16.13 -2.96 -12.24
CA GLN A 245 17.59 -3.03 -12.23
C GLN A 245 18.14 -3.97 -11.16
N ARG A 246 17.43 -4.08 -10.03
CA ARG A 246 17.77 -4.99 -8.93
C ARG A 246 17.21 -6.41 -9.10
N GLY A 247 16.43 -6.65 -10.15
CA GLY A 247 15.72 -7.91 -10.35
C GLY A 247 14.57 -8.14 -9.36
N LEU A 248 14.17 -7.12 -8.60
CA LEU A 248 13.10 -7.20 -7.60
C LEU A 248 11.71 -7.02 -8.21
N LEU A 249 11.57 -6.38 -9.38
CA LEU A 249 10.26 -6.14 -10.01
C LEU A 249 9.52 -7.46 -10.31
N LYS A 250 10.23 -8.51 -10.71
CA LYS A 250 9.62 -9.83 -10.96
C LYS A 250 9.08 -10.50 -9.68
N GLU A 251 9.58 -10.09 -8.51
CA GLU A 251 9.24 -10.65 -7.19
C GLU A 251 8.33 -9.71 -6.38
N THR A 252 8.06 -8.51 -6.89
CA THR A 252 7.26 -7.47 -6.22
C THR A 252 6.07 -7.10 -7.08
N LEU A 253 4.86 -7.27 -6.54
CA LEU A 253 3.66 -6.70 -7.13
C LEU A 253 3.58 -5.20 -6.80
N VAL A 254 3.65 -4.35 -7.82
CA VAL A 254 3.47 -2.90 -7.71
C VAL A 254 2.07 -2.54 -8.20
N ILE A 255 1.36 -1.75 -7.39
CA ILE A 255 -0.02 -1.33 -7.66
C ILE A 255 -0.09 0.19 -7.54
N TRP A 256 -0.75 0.83 -8.50
CA TRP A 256 -1.05 2.27 -8.42
C TRP A 256 -2.51 2.51 -8.75
N GLY A 257 -3.19 3.19 -7.85
CA GLY A 257 -4.60 3.53 -7.99
C GLY A 257 -5.13 4.25 -6.76
N GLY A 258 -6.45 4.40 -6.73
CA GLY A 258 -7.20 4.99 -5.63
C GLY A 258 -8.57 4.34 -5.49
N GLU A 259 -9.39 4.92 -4.64
CA GLU A 259 -10.71 4.41 -4.27
C GLU A 259 -11.76 4.54 -5.38
N PHE A 260 -11.65 5.55 -6.25
CA PHE A 260 -12.44 5.73 -7.47
C PHE A 260 -11.80 6.80 -8.40
N GLY A 261 -12.40 7.02 -9.57
CA GLY A 261 -11.95 8.02 -10.54
C GLY A 261 -12.68 9.36 -10.47
N ARG A 262 -12.50 10.17 -11.51
CA ARG A 262 -13.23 11.44 -11.73
C ARG A 262 -14.11 11.34 -12.96
N THR A 263 -15.23 12.05 -12.98
CA THR A 263 -16.17 12.06 -14.12
C THR A 263 -15.48 12.56 -15.40
N PRO A 264 -15.89 12.08 -16.58
CA PRO A 264 -15.34 12.59 -17.84
C PRO A 264 -15.89 13.97 -18.20
N TYR A 265 -17.03 14.35 -17.63
CA TYR A 265 -17.64 15.67 -17.77
C TYR A 265 -17.25 16.62 -16.62
N ALA A 266 -17.32 17.91 -16.90
CA ALA A 266 -16.98 18.96 -15.95
C ALA A 266 -18.04 19.11 -14.84
N GLN A 267 -17.56 19.47 -13.65
CA GLN A 267 -18.36 20.00 -12.55
C GLN A 267 -18.04 21.50 -12.41
N GLY A 268 -18.96 22.35 -12.87
CA GLY A 268 -18.67 23.77 -13.02
C GLY A 268 -17.65 24.03 -14.13
N ASP A 269 -16.77 25.01 -13.93
CA ASP A 269 -15.88 25.51 -15.00
C ASP A 269 -14.58 24.72 -15.16
N ASP A 270 -13.91 24.33 -14.07
CA ASP A 270 -12.57 23.69 -14.10
C ASP A 270 -12.45 22.62 -13.01
N GLY A 271 -13.37 21.65 -13.02
CA GLY A 271 -13.45 20.58 -12.02
C GLY A 271 -14.16 19.35 -12.56
N ARG A 272 -14.08 18.23 -11.84
CA ARG A 272 -14.83 16.99 -12.14
C ARG A 272 -15.45 16.44 -10.86
N ASP A 273 -16.53 15.68 -10.96
CA ASP A 273 -17.15 15.01 -9.81
C ASP A 273 -16.55 13.62 -9.60
N HIS A 274 -17.00 12.90 -8.58
CA HIS A 274 -16.61 11.52 -8.29
C HIS A 274 -17.11 10.56 -9.37
N ASN A 275 -16.25 9.65 -9.83
CA ASN A 275 -16.64 8.55 -10.71
C ASN A 275 -16.30 7.19 -10.11
N ASN A 276 -17.24 6.66 -9.34
CA ASN A 276 -17.18 5.31 -8.80
C ASN A 276 -17.63 4.22 -9.79
N LYS A 277 -18.16 4.59 -10.96
CA LYS A 277 -18.76 3.65 -11.93
C LYS A 277 -17.77 3.16 -12.99
N GLY A 278 -16.70 3.90 -13.23
CA GLY A 278 -15.67 3.53 -14.20
C GLY A 278 -14.38 4.29 -13.92
N TYR A 279 -13.31 3.59 -13.61
CA TYR A 279 -11.99 4.18 -13.44
C TYR A 279 -10.86 3.20 -13.79
N THR A 280 -9.63 3.71 -13.82
CA THR A 280 -8.44 2.94 -14.19
C THR A 280 -7.48 2.86 -13.02
N LEU A 281 -6.87 1.68 -12.86
CA LEU A 281 -5.66 1.45 -12.06
C LEU A 281 -4.70 0.57 -12.86
N TRP A 282 -3.45 0.47 -12.41
CA TRP A 282 -2.49 -0.45 -13.04
C TRP A 282 -1.73 -1.29 -12.02
N LEU A 283 -1.32 -2.47 -12.50
CA LEU A 283 -0.48 -3.45 -11.81
C LEU A 283 0.82 -3.61 -12.60
N ALA A 284 1.93 -3.95 -11.93
CA ALA A 284 3.20 -4.29 -12.57
C ALA A 284 3.99 -5.28 -11.72
N GLY A 285 4.83 -6.09 -12.35
CA GLY A 285 5.69 -7.05 -11.64
C GLY A 285 4.93 -8.21 -10.98
N GLY A 286 5.62 -9.02 -10.18
CA GLY A 286 5.00 -10.04 -9.32
C GLY A 286 4.03 -11.01 -10.00
N GLY A 287 4.29 -11.43 -11.25
CA GLY A 287 3.43 -12.35 -12.01
C GLY A 287 2.32 -11.68 -12.84
N VAL A 288 2.32 -10.35 -12.93
CA VAL A 288 1.40 -9.58 -13.78
C VAL A 288 1.80 -9.71 -15.26
N LYS A 289 0.80 -9.82 -16.13
CA LYS A 289 0.95 -9.79 -17.59
C LYS A 289 1.13 -8.36 -18.10
N GLY A 290 2.37 -7.91 -18.16
CA GLY A 290 2.73 -6.60 -18.71
C GLY A 290 2.26 -6.36 -20.15
N GLY A 291 2.10 -5.09 -20.53
CA GLY A 291 1.64 -4.68 -21.86
C GLY A 291 0.14 -4.92 -22.11
N THR A 292 -0.64 -5.21 -21.06
CA THR A 292 -2.05 -5.64 -21.18
C THR A 292 -3.01 -4.54 -20.76
N SER A 293 -4.13 -4.40 -21.49
CA SER A 293 -5.30 -3.66 -21.03
C SER A 293 -6.46 -4.63 -20.81
N TYR A 294 -7.14 -4.49 -19.68
CA TYR A 294 -8.24 -5.35 -19.27
C TYR A 294 -9.51 -4.51 -19.03
N GLY A 295 -10.61 -4.98 -19.62
CA GLY A 295 -11.89 -4.29 -19.62
C GLY A 295 -11.91 -2.93 -20.31
N ALA A 296 -13.08 -2.31 -20.31
CA ALA A 296 -13.31 -1.00 -20.88
C ALA A 296 -14.46 -0.25 -20.20
N THR A 297 -14.39 1.07 -20.24
CA THR A 297 -15.52 1.97 -20.00
C THR A 297 -16.31 2.19 -21.28
N ASP A 298 -17.49 2.82 -21.16
CA ASP A 298 -18.19 3.39 -22.31
C ASP A 298 -17.33 4.41 -23.08
N ASP A 299 -17.82 4.82 -24.24
CA ASP A 299 -17.14 5.74 -25.16
C ASP A 299 -16.83 7.12 -24.53
N HIS A 300 -17.47 7.45 -23.41
CA HIS A 300 -17.26 8.69 -22.68
C HIS A 300 -16.32 8.53 -21.49
N GLY A 301 -16.00 7.30 -21.06
CA GLY A 301 -15.26 7.07 -19.83
C GLY A 301 -16.10 7.20 -18.55
N ALA A 302 -17.43 7.13 -18.65
CA ALA A 302 -18.34 7.36 -17.52
C ALA A 302 -18.59 6.08 -16.71
N GLU A 303 -18.83 4.94 -17.34
CA GLU A 303 -19.11 3.68 -16.65
C GLU A 303 -18.33 2.51 -17.25
N ALA A 304 -17.91 1.56 -16.40
CA ALA A 304 -17.36 0.28 -16.84
C ALA A 304 -18.44 -0.55 -17.56
N VAL A 305 -18.21 -0.94 -18.82
CA VAL A 305 -19.19 -1.68 -19.65
C VAL A 305 -18.69 -3.06 -20.08
N GLN A 306 -17.37 -3.29 -20.09
CA GLN A 306 -16.76 -4.55 -20.46
C GLN A 306 -15.84 -5.05 -19.35
N ASP A 307 -15.94 -6.34 -19.02
CA ASP A 307 -15.11 -7.05 -18.03
C ASP A 307 -14.98 -6.25 -16.73
N LYS A 308 -16.12 -5.91 -16.12
CA LYS A 308 -16.19 -5.04 -14.93
C LYS A 308 -15.42 -5.65 -13.77
N VAL A 309 -14.56 -4.86 -13.12
CA VAL A 309 -13.77 -5.29 -11.96
C VAL A 309 -14.21 -4.51 -10.73
N SER A 310 -14.62 -5.21 -9.69
CA SER A 310 -14.96 -4.61 -8.39
C SER A 310 -13.76 -4.62 -7.43
N LEU A 311 -13.84 -3.85 -6.34
CA LEU A 311 -12.80 -3.90 -5.29
C LEU A 311 -12.55 -5.32 -4.72
N PRO A 312 -13.59 -6.14 -4.45
CA PRO A 312 -13.37 -7.55 -4.09
C PRO A 312 -12.60 -8.36 -5.13
N ASP A 313 -12.82 -8.11 -6.43
CA ASP A 313 -12.11 -8.81 -7.52
C ASP A 313 -10.64 -8.39 -7.57
N LEU A 314 -10.38 -7.09 -7.35
CA LEU A 314 -9.02 -6.57 -7.20
C LEU A 314 -8.32 -7.23 -6.00
N HIS A 315 -8.96 -7.29 -4.82
CA HIS A 315 -8.40 -7.95 -3.64
C HIS A 315 -8.14 -9.44 -3.87
N ALA A 316 -9.06 -10.16 -4.50
CA ALA A 316 -8.87 -11.56 -4.87
C ALA A 316 -7.66 -11.73 -5.80
N THR A 317 -7.52 -10.85 -6.79
CA THR A 317 -6.40 -10.85 -7.75
C THR A 317 -5.06 -10.55 -7.08
N ILE A 318 -5.02 -9.57 -6.18
CA ILE A 318 -3.81 -9.23 -5.41
C ILE A 318 -3.39 -10.43 -4.55
N LEU A 319 -4.30 -11.01 -3.79
CA LEU A 319 -4.00 -12.18 -2.95
C LEU A 319 -3.53 -13.36 -3.79
N HIS A 320 -4.15 -13.59 -4.96
CA HIS A 320 -3.71 -14.62 -5.90
C HIS A 320 -2.29 -14.41 -6.41
N LEU A 321 -1.95 -13.18 -6.83
CA LEU A 321 -0.59 -12.82 -7.28
C LEU A 321 0.45 -12.95 -6.16
N LEU A 322 0.02 -12.80 -4.91
CA LEU A 322 0.84 -13.07 -3.73
C LEU A 322 0.96 -14.57 -3.39
N GLY A 323 0.32 -15.46 -4.16
CA GLY A 323 0.33 -16.92 -3.93
C GLY A 323 -0.69 -17.39 -2.89
N LEU A 324 -1.65 -16.55 -2.50
CA LEU A 324 -2.69 -16.86 -1.52
C LEU A 324 -4.02 -17.18 -2.20
N ASP A 325 -4.69 -18.22 -1.69
CA ASP A 325 -6.08 -18.49 -2.02
C ASP A 325 -6.98 -17.62 -1.12
N HIS A 326 -7.56 -16.56 -1.70
CA HIS A 326 -8.39 -15.62 -0.95
C HIS A 326 -9.61 -16.27 -0.30
N GLU A 327 -10.06 -17.43 -0.80
CA GLU A 327 -11.21 -18.12 -0.26
C GLU A 327 -10.88 -18.93 0.99
N LYS A 328 -9.63 -19.40 1.09
CA LYS A 328 -9.10 -20.17 2.21
C LYS A 328 -8.38 -19.32 3.24
N LEU A 329 -7.96 -18.10 2.88
CA LEU A 329 -7.35 -17.15 3.79
C LEU A 329 -8.42 -16.56 4.73
N THR A 330 -8.72 -17.30 5.79
CA THR A 330 -9.77 -16.97 6.74
C THR A 330 -9.26 -16.86 8.17
N PHE A 331 -9.91 -16.02 8.98
CA PHE A 331 -9.66 -15.91 10.41
C PHE A 331 -10.96 -16.03 11.20
N ARG A 332 -10.99 -16.90 12.22
CA ARG A 332 -12.16 -17.11 13.08
C ARG A 332 -12.26 -15.99 14.10
N TYR A 333 -13.29 -15.16 13.99
CA TYR A 333 -13.56 -14.07 14.93
C TYR A 333 -15.07 -13.97 15.20
N ALA A 334 -15.46 -13.66 16.43
CA ALA A 334 -16.87 -13.48 16.83
C ALA A 334 -17.83 -14.57 16.31
N GLY A 335 -17.38 -15.83 16.28
CA GLY A 335 -18.19 -16.97 15.88
C GLY A 335 -18.31 -17.25 14.37
N ARG A 336 -17.63 -16.50 13.49
CA ARG A 336 -17.56 -16.82 12.04
C ARG A 336 -16.16 -16.71 11.47
N ASP A 337 -15.95 -17.34 10.32
CA ASP A 337 -14.74 -17.15 9.52
C ASP A 337 -14.87 -15.88 8.67
N PHE A 338 -13.89 -14.98 8.80
CA PHE A 338 -13.78 -13.77 8.01
C PHE A 338 -12.68 -13.92 6.96
N ARG A 339 -12.88 -13.36 5.78
CA ARG A 339 -11.85 -13.13 4.74
C ARG A 339 -11.98 -11.71 4.18
N LEU A 340 -10.90 -11.17 3.60
CA LEU A 340 -10.86 -9.79 3.08
C LEU A 340 -12.00 -9.49 2.08
N THR A 341 -12.23 -10.44 1.17
CA THR A 341 -13.23 -10.37 0.09
C THR A 341 -14.65 -10.72 0.53
N ASP A 342 -14.84 -11.05 1.82
CA ASP A 342 -16.08 -11.52 2.45
C ASP A 342 -16.73 -12.70 1.71
N VAL A 343 -17.77 -12.48 0.89
CA VAL A 343 -18.46 -13.52 0.10
C VAL A 343 -18.40 -13.25 -1.40
N LYS A 344 -17.52 -12.35 -1.83
CA LYS A 344 -17.36 -11.89 -3.22
C LYS A 344 -15.92 -12.11 -3.68
N GLY A 345 -15.61 -11.62 -4.88
CA GLY A 345 -14.27 -11.57 -5.44
C GLY A 345 -14.02 -12.72 -6.40
N GLU A 346 -13.74 -12.38 -7.65
CA GLU A 346 -13.21 -13.29 -8.66
C GLU A 346 -11.82 -12.82 -9.10
N VAL A 347 -10.90 -13.77 -9.28
CA VAL A 347 -9.55 -13.47 -9.75
C VAL A 347 -9.63 -13.00 -11.21
N VAL A 348 -9.08 -11.82 -11.49
CA VAL A 348 -9.01 -11.22 -12.82
C VAL A 348 -7.93 -11.91 -13.64
N LYS A 349 -8.26 -13.05 -14.24
CA LYS A 349 -7.30 -13.89 -14.98
C LYS A 349 -6.66 -13.18 -16.18
N GLY A 350 -7.32 -12.18 -16.74
CA GLY A 350 -6.83 -11.46 -17.92
C GLY A 350 -5.56 -10.65 -17.70
N VAL A 351 -5.18 -10.37 -16.44
CA VAL A 351 -3.97 -9.62 -16.08
C VAL A 351 -2.85 -10.51 -15.50
N LEU A 352 -3.02 -11.83 -15.50
CA LEU A 352 -2.02 -12.80 -15.01
C LEU A 352 -1.14 -13.31 -16.16
N ALA A 353 0.16 -13.49 -15.90
CA ALA A 353 1.18 -13.87 -16.89
C ALA A 353 1.08 -15.32 -17.38
#